data_AF-A0A7D4Y911-F1
#
_entry.id   AF-A0A7D4Y911-F1
#
_cell.length_a   1.000
_cell.length_b   1.000
_cell.length_c   1.000
_cell.angle_alpha   90.00
_cell.angle_beta   90.00
_cell.angle_gamma   90.00
#
_symmetry.space_group_name_H-M   'P 1'
#
loop_
_entity.id
_entity.type
_entity.pdbx_description
1 polymer ?
#
loop_
_entity_poly.entity_id
_entity_poly.type
_entity_poly.pdbx_seq_one_letter_code
_entity_poly.pdbx_strand_id
1 'polypeptide(L)'
;MVPALFGVPDPTLGAVLAIAWLFVLAGTVYRYVRGNQSREQFYLVLSTGACWLAYSLLQVSGGVTGTAEVGLVALAVGILLGGFGAGALWWRSRPA
;
A
#
# COMPACT_ATOMS: atom_id res chain seq x y z
N MET A 1 16.28 19.12 6.70
CA MET A 1 16.35 18.75 5.26
C MET A 1 17.14 17.44 5.18
N VAL A 2 16.44 16.31 5.04
CA VAL A 2 17.01 14.95 4.97
C VAL A 2 17.09 14.38 3.51
N PRO A 3 17.14 15.17 2.41
CA PRO A 3 17.05 14.56 1.06
C PRO A 3 18.38 14.00 0.54
N ALA A 4 19.47 14.02 1.31
CA ALA A 4 20.82 13.77 0.77
C ALA A 4 21.50 12.44 1.17
N LEU A 5 20.89 11.61 2.02
CA LEU A 5 21.65 10.51 2.66
C LEU A 5 21.85 9.23 1.80
N PHE A 6 21.16 9.07 0.66
CA PHE A 6 21.31 7.84 -0.14
C PHE A 6 21.54 8.02 -1.65
N GLY A 7 21.52 9.24 -2.20
CA GLY A 7 21.76 9.48 -3.64
C GLY A 7 20.76 8.80 -4.60
N VAL A 8 19.71 8.17 -4.08
CA VAL A 8 18.64 7.57 -4.87
C VAL A 8 17.52 8.60 -5.02
N PRO A 9 17.03 8.88 -6.24
CA PRO A 9 15.89 9.75 -6.45
C PRO A 9 14.66 9.24 -5.67
N ASP A 10 13.96 10.12 -4.96
CA ASP A 10 12.70 9.85 -4.25
C ASP A 10 11.69 9.00 -5.07
N PRO A 11 11.47 9.25 -6.39
CA PRO A 11 10.55 8.43 -7.18
C PRO A 11 11.04 7.00 -7.45
N THR A 12 12.36 6.76 -7.51
CA THR A 12 12.91 5.40 -7.68
C THR A 12 12.72 4.57 -6.42
N LEU A 13 12.93 5.18 -5.24
CA LEU A 13 12.65 4.54 -3.95
C LEU A 13 11.16 4.23 -3.81
N GLY A 14 10.30 5.17 -4.20
CA GLY A 14 8.85 4.95 -4.26
C GLY A 14 8.48 3.75 -5.12
N ALA A 15 9.09 3.58 -6.30
CA ALA A 15 8.78 2.47 -7.19
C ALA A 15 9.18 1.10 -6.59
N VAL A 16 10.38 1.02 -6.01
CA VAL A 16 10.87 -0.21 -5.36
C VAL A 16 10.01 -0.58 -4.16
N LEU A 17 9.66 0.40 -3.32
CA LEU A 17 8.79 0.20 -2.17
C LEU A 17 7.37 -0.21 -2.59
N ALA A 18 6.82 0.41 -3.64
CA ALA A 18 5.51 0.05 -4.17
C ALA A 18 5.48 -1.42 -4.59
N ILE A 19 6.50 -1.88 -5.33
CA ILE A 19 6.63 -3.27 -5.75
C ILE A 19 6.75 -4.20 -4.53
N ALA A 20 7.62 -3.88 -3.58
CA ALA A 20 7.83 -4.67 -2.37
C ALA A 20 6.53 -4.83 -1.56
N TRP A 21 5.78 -3.74 -1.37
CA TRP A 21 4.50 -3.79 -0.67
C TRP A 21 3.42 -4.55 -1.45
N LEU A 22 3.45 -4.50 -2.79
CA LEU A 22 2.55 -5.29 -3.63
C LEU A 22 2.78 -6.79 -3.39
N PHE A 23 4.04 -7.22 -3.31
CA PHE A 23 4.39 -8.60 -2.97
C PHE A 23 3.99 -8.98 -1.54
N VAL A 24 4.19 -8.10 -0.56
CA VAL A 24 3.76 -8.34 0.83
C VAL A 24 2.24 -8.49 0.90
N LEU A 25 1.49 -7.60 0.25
CA LEU A 25 0.02 -7.67 0.21
C LEU A 25 -0.47 -8.93 -0.50
N ALA A 26 0.10 -9.26 -1.67
CA ALA A 26 -0.23 -10.48 -2.40
C ALA A 26 0.07 -11.75 -1.58
N GLY A 27 1.23 -11.79 -0.91
CA GLY A 27 1.60 -12.88 -0.01
C GLY A 27 0.66 -12.99 1.18
N THR A 28 0.23 -11.87 1.75
CA THR A 28 -0.72 -11.82 2.87
C THR A 28 -2.10 -12.33 2.46
N VAL A 29 -2.60 -11.90 1.30
CA VAL A 29 -3.85 -12.43 0.70
C VAL A 29 -3.73 -13.93 0.44
N TYR A 30 -2.62 -14.38 -0.15
CA TYR A 30 -2.38 -15.79 -0.41
C TYR A 30 -2.40 -16.62 0.88
N ARG A 31 -1.70 -16.16 1.94
CA ARG A 31 -1.68 -16.84 3.24
C ARG A 31 -3.05 -16.87 3.92
N TYR A 32 -3.83 -15.81 3.77
CA TYR A 32 -5.19 -15.74 4.30
C TYR A 32 -6.14 -16.71 3.59
N VAL A 33 -6.11 -16.76 2.25
CA VAL A 33 -6.91 -17.70 1.44
C VAL A 33 -6.53 -19.15 1.75
N ARG A 34 -5.25 -19.42 2.00
CA ARG A 34 -4.75 -20.74 2.37
C ARG A 34 -5.08 -21.13 3.83
N GLY A 35 -5.76 -20.27 4.59
CA GLY A 35 -6.15 -20.52 5.97
C GLY A 35 -5.00 -20.50 6.99
N ASN A 36 -3.82 -20.04 6.58
CA ASN A 36 -2.58 -20.15 7.38
C ASN A 36 -2.24 -18.87 8.15
N GLN A 37 -3.21 -17.95 8.28
CA GLN A 37 -3.03 -16.64 8.90
C GLN A 37 -4.31 -16.20 9.63
N SER A 38 -4.17 -15.59 10.81
CA SER A 38 -5.33 -15.09 11.55
C SER A 38 -5.96 -13.89 10.83
N ARG A 39 -7.30 -13.77 10.92
CA ARG A 39 -8.04 -12.64 10.33
C ARG A 39 -7.47 -11.29 10.79
N GLU A 40 -7.17 -11.15 12.07
CA GLU A 40 -6.64 -9.89 12.63
C GLU A 40 -5.30 -9.49 12.01
N GLN A 41 -4.37 -10.45 11.88
CA GLN A 41 -3.08 -10.19 11.24
C GLN A 41 -3.26 -9.84 9.76
N PHE A 42 -4.19 -10.50 9.06
CA PHE A 42 -4.50 -10.18 7.66
C PHE A 42 -4.94 -8.73 7.50
N TYR A 43 -5.91 -8.25 8.30
CA TYR A 43 -6.43 -6.89 8.16
C TYR A 43 -5.44 -5.82 8.62
N LEU A 44 -4.62 -6.09 9.65
CA LEU A 44 -3.55 -5.18 10.07
C LEU A 44 -2.49 -5.00 8.99
N VAL A 45 -2.04 -6.10 8.38
CA VAL A 45 -1.05 -6.06 7.31
C VAL A 45 -1.64 -5.46 6.03
N LEU A 46 -2.91 -5.73 5.73
CA LEU A 46 -3.60 -5.17 4.57
C LEU A 46 -3.79 -3.65 4.70
N SER A 47 -4.25 -3.16 5.85
CA SER A 47 -4.42 -1.72 6.10
C SER A 47 -3.07 -0.98 6.09
N THR A 48 -2.09 -1.50 6.83
CA THR A 48 -0.74 -0.93 6.89
C THR A 48 -0.08 -0.95 5.51
N GLY A 49 -0.15 -2.09 4.82
CA GLY A 49 0.43 -2.24 3.49
C GLY A 49 -0.24 -1.38 2.43
N ALA A 50 -1.56 -1.19 2.49
CA ALA A 50 -2.26 -0.26 1.61
C ALA A 50 -1.81 1.20 1.83
N CYS A 51 -1.65 1.64 3.08
CA CYS A 51 -1.12 2.97 3.39
C CYS A 51 0.30 3.18 2.85
N TRP A 52 1.19 2.20 3.07
CA TRP A 52 2.56 2.28 2.57
C TRP A 52 2.65 2.21 1.05
N LEU A 53 1.80 1.41 0.41
CA LEU A 53 1.75 1.33 -1.04
C LEU A 53 1.21 2.63 -1.64
N ALA A 54 0.16 3.24 -1.06
CA ALA A 54 -0.35 4.55 -1.48
C ALA A 54 0.73 5.64 -1.34
N TYR A 55 1.46 5.67 -0.22
CA TYR A 55 2.58 6.60 -0.04
C TYR A 55 3.70 6.39 -1.08
N SER A 56 4.02 5.13 -1.38
CA SER A 56 5.03 4.80 -2.39
C SER A 56 4.61 5.27 -3.78
N LEU A 57 3.34 5.12 -4.15
CA LEU A 57 2.77 5.64 -5.39
C LEU A 57 2.81 7.17 -5.47
N LEU A 58 2.56 7.87 -4.36
CA LEU A 58 2.70 9.34 -4.28
C LEU A 58 4.16 9.80 -4.44
N GLN A 59 5.13 9.03 -3.94
CA GLN A 59 6.54 9.32 -4.20
C GLN A 59 6.89 9.13 -5.69
N VAL A 60 6.36 8.09 -6.34
CA VAL A 60 6.52 7.88 -7.79
C VAL A 60 5.88 9.00 -8.58
N SER A 61 4.69 9.48 -8.16
CA SER A 61 3.99 10.55 -8.88
C SER A 61 4.79 11.85 -8.90
N GLY A 62 5.60 12.14 -7.88
CA GLY A 62 6.50 13.30 -7.87
C GLY A 62 7.61 13.27 -8.94
N GLY A 63 7.86 12.11 -9.56
CA GLY A 63 8.83 11.95 -10.65
C GLY A 63 8.24 11.96 -12.06
N VAL A 64 6.91 12.08 -12.19
CA VAL A 64 6.22 12.08 -13.49
C VAL A 64 5.26 13.27 -13.56
N THR A 65 4.89 13.70 -14.77
CA THR A 65 4.01 14.85 -14.97
C THR A 65 2.88 14.52 -15.93
N GLY A 66 1.72 15.16 -15.76
CA GLY A 66 0.60 15.05 -16.69
C GLY A 66 -0.33 13.87 -16.39
N THR A 67 -0.84 13.20 -17.42
CA THR A 67 -1.87 12.15 -17.25
C THR A 67 -1.39 10.94 -16.44
N ALA A 68 -0.09 10.63 -16.50
CA ALA A 68 0.51 9.56 -15.70
C ALA A 68 0.49 9.87 -14.20
N GLU A 69 0.75 11.13 -13.82
CA GLU A 69 0.67 11.59 -12.43
C GLU A 69 -0.75 11.43 -11.87
N VAL A 70 -1.75 11.91 -12.63
CA VAL A 70 -3.17 11.79 -12.25
C VAL A 70 -3.57 10.32 -12.09
N GLY A 71 -3.09 9.44 -12.97
CA GLY A 71 -3.32 8.00 -12.88
C GLY A 71 -2.74 7.39 -11.60
N LEU A 72 -1.49 7.74 -11.25
CA LEU A 72 -0.83 7.24 -10.04
C LEU A 72 -1.49 7.75 -8.76
N VAL A 73 -1.88 9.03 -8.72
CA VAL A 73 -2.58 9.62 -7.57
C VAL A 73 -3.95 8.98 -7.40
N ALA A 74 -4.73 8.82 -8.48
CA ALA A 74 -6.03 8.15 -8.43
C ALA A 74 -5.90 6.70 -7.94
N LEU A 75 -4.88 5.98 -8.41
CA LEU A 75 -4.59 4.62 -7.98
C LEU A 75 -4.20 4.57 -6.49
N ALA A 76 -3.34 5.49 -6.03
CA ALA A 76 -2.96 5.62 -4.62
C ALA A 76 -4.17 5.84 -3.72
N VAL A 77 -5.07 6.74 -4.12
CA VAL A 77 -6.32 7.03 -3.40
C VAL A 77 -7.22 5.80 -3.37
N GLY A 78 -7.39 5.11 -4.51
CA GLY A 78 -8.18 3.88 -4.58
C GLY A 78 -7.65 2.78 -3.65
N ILE A 79 -6.34 2.63 -3.57
CA ILE A 79 -5.70 1.64 -2.69
C ILE A 79 -5.83 2.03 -1.22
N LEU A 80 -5.68 3.32 -0.90
CA LEU A 80 -5.90 3.82 0.45
C LEU A 80 -7.35 3.54 0.92
N LEU A 81 -8.33 3.85 0.07
CA LEU A 81 -9.74 3.59 0.34
C LEU A 81 -10.03 2.09 0.45
N GLY A 82 -9.40 1.26 -0.38
CA GLY A 82 -9.49 -0.20 -0.28
C GLY A 82 -8.94 -0.73 1.05
N GLY A 83 -7.80 -0.20 1.52
CA GLY A 83 -7.22 -0.52 2.82
C GLY A 83 -8.14 -0.15 3.99
N PHE A 84 -8.73 1.05 3.94
CA PHE A 84 -9.72 1.50 4.93
C PHE A 84 -10.99 0.65 4.89
N GLY A 85 -11.50 0.33 3.70
CA GLY A 85 -12.68 -0.51 3.50
C GLY A 85 -12.48 -1.92 4.07
N ALA A 86 -11.30 -2.51 3.86
CA ALA A 86 -10.97 -3.80 4.44
C ALA A 86 -10.90 -3.74 5.98
N GLY A 87 -10.27 -2.70 6.55
CA GLY A 87 -10.27 -2.47 8.00
C GLY A 87 -11.67 -2.29 8.59
N ALA A 88 -12.55 -1.56 7.89
CA ALA A 88 -13.94 -1.38 8.29
C ALA A 88 -14.74 -2.70 8.23
N LEU A 89 -14.52 -3.53 7.20
CA LEU A 89 -15.14 -4.84 7.07
C LEU A 89 -14.75 -5.77 8.23
N TRP A 90 -13.48 -5.73 8.63
CA TRP A 90 -13.01 -6.46 9.80
C TRP A 90 -13.67 -5.99 11.08
N TRP A 91 -13.77 -4.68 11.29
CA TRP A 91 -14.35 -4.14 12.51
C TRP A 91 -15.83 -4.51 12.65
N ARG A 92 -16.56 -4.57 11.53
CA ARG A 92 -17.93 -5.08 11.46
C ARG A 92 -18.06 -6.60 11.66
N SER A 93 -17.00 -7.36 11.40
CA SER A 93 -16.99 -8.82 11.50
C SER A 93 -16.59 -9.34 12.87
N ARG A 94 -16.29 -8.45 13.83
CA ARG A 94 -16.00 -8.82 15.22
C ARG A 94 -17.33 -9.01 15.97
N PRO A 95 -17.60 -10.20 16.55
CA PRO A 95 -18.69 -10.34 17.50
C PRO A 95 -18.38 -9.48 18.73
N ALA A 96 -19.41 -8.77 19.21
CA ALA A 96 -19.39 -7.95 20.42
C ALA A 96 -19.06 -8.79 21.67
#